data_AF-X0WA56-F1
#
_entry.id   AF-X0WA56-F1
#
_cell.length_a   1.000
_cell.length_b   1.000
_cell.length_c   1.000
_cell.angle_alpha   90.00
_cell.angle_beta   90.00
_cell.angle_gamma   90.00
#
_symmetry.space_group_name_H-M   'P 1'
#
loop_
_entity.id
_entity.type
_entity.pdbx_description
1 polymer ?
#
loop_
_entity_poly.entity_id
_entity_poly.type
_entity_poly.pdbx_seq_one_letter_code
_entity_poly.pdbx_strand_id
1 'polypeptide(L)'
;TNNGNDIRKAILAIAQDSWKKIGIDVRTDLLEWAVFIQERVNKMNFDALVLGWSMGIDPDLYQIWHSSQTHPNQLNFVSFDNKEADDLIVKIRQEYNHEQQVQYCQRLHEIIAYEQPYTFLFVGKWTAVLDKRIVIREVDDTAGSVYKKITPTQTGDYTFHFNKWIKLAEMPELTP
;
A
#
# COMPACT_ATOMS: atom_id res chain seq x y z
N THR A 1 -9.09 13.36 -11.61
CA THR A 1 -8.20 12.17 -11.64
C THR A 1 -7.46 12.14 -12.99
N ASN A 2 -6.60 11.16 -13.27
CA ASN A 2 -5.82 11.12 -14.51
C ASN A 2 -6.54 10.39 -15.67
N ASN A 3 -6.40 10.89 -16.89
CA ASN A 3 -7.06 10.40 -18.10
C ASN A 3 -6.55 9.01 -18.57
N GLY A 4 -5.34 8.59 -18.19
CA GLY A 4 -4.76 7.32 -18.63
C GLY A 4 -5.22 6.07 -17.88
N ASN A 5 -6.20 6.17 -16.97
CA ASN A 5 -6.58 5.05 -16.09
C ASN A 5 -8.11 4.81 -16.11
N ASP A 6 -8.53 3.76 -16.80
CA ASP A 6 -9.96 3.46 -17.01
C ASP A 6 -10.68 3.03 -15.73
N ILE A 7 -9.97 2.36 -14.81
CA ILE A 7 -10.53 2.01 -13.49
C ILE A 7 -10.88 3.28 -12.72
N ARG A 8 -9.97 4.28 -12.70
CA ARG A 8 -10.23 5.57 -12.03
C ARG A 8 -11.36 6.35 -12.69
N LYS A 9 -11.52 6.28 -14.02
CA LYS A 9 -12.66 6.87 -14.74
C LYS A 9 -13.98 6.20 -14.35
N ALA A 10 -14.00 4.87 -14.25
CA ALA A 10 -15.20 4.13 -13.85
C ALA A 10 -15.62 4.51 -12.42
N ILE A 11 -14.66 4.56 -11.48
CA ILE A 11 -14.91 5.04 -10.10
C ILE A 11 -15.48 6.45 -10.11
N LEU A 12 -14.91 7.36 -10.90
CA LEU A 12 -15.38 8.74 -11.00
C LEU A 12 -16.84 8.81 -11.48
N ALA A 13 -17.21 8.02 -12.49
CA ALA A 13 -18.59 7.96 -13.00
C ALA A 13 -19.56 7.40 -11.95
N ILE A 14 -19.17 6.33 -11.23
CA ILE A 14 -19.98 5.74 -10.15
C ILE A 14 -20.18 6.73 -9.00
N ALA A 15 -19.11 7.43 -8.60
CA ALA A 15 -19.16 8.43 -7.54
C ALA A 15 -20.06 9.61 -7.95
N GLN A 16 -19.91 10.12 -9.17
CA GLN A 16 -20.76 11.19 -9.71
C GLN A 16 -22.24 10.78 -9.71
N ASP A 17 -22.60 9.59 -10.18
CA ASP A 17 -23.99 9.11 -10.18
C ASP A 17 -24.54 8.93 -8.76
N SER A 18 -23.73 8.40 -7.85
CA SER A 18 -24.13 8.18 -6.44
C SER A 18 -24.32 9.49 -5.69
N TRP A 19 -23.41 10.45 -5.84
CA TRP A 19 -23.47 11.76 -5.20
C TRP A 19 -24.61 12.62 -5.77
N LYS A 20 -24.93 12.49 -7.06
CA LYS A 20 -26.11 13.14 -7.65
C LYS A 20 -27.42 12.73 -6.99
N LYS A 21 -27.56 11.45 -6.59
CA LYS A 21 -28.77 10.93 -5.92
C LYS A 21 -29.02 11.57 -4.56
N ILE A 22 -27.99 12.12 -3.93
CA ILE A 22 -28.08 12.85 -2.66
C ILE A 22 -27.96 14.36 -2.83
N GLY A 23 -28.09 14.86 -4.07
CA GLY A 23 -28.16 16.29 -4.37
C GLY A 23 -26.82 17.00 -4.53
N ILE A 24 -25.70 16.27 -4.64
CA ILE A 24 -24.38 16.85 -4.85
C ILE A 24 -24.09 16.93 -6.36
N ASP A 25 -23.81 18.15 -6.86
CA ASP A 25 -23.33 18.36 -8.23
C ASP A 25 -21.82 18.14 -8.30
N VAL A 26 -21.37 17.23 -9.18
CA VAL A 26 -19.98 16.83 -9.30
C VAL A 26 -19.45 17.22 -10.66
N ARG A 27 -18.52 18.17 -10.70
CA ARG A 27 -17.81 18.57 -11.92
C ARG A 27 -16.51 17.80 -12.00
N THR A 28 -16.35 17.05 -13.08
CA THR A 28 -15.20 16.16 -13.26
C THR A 28 -14.06 16.88 -13.97
N ASP A 29 -12.84 16.59 -13.54
CA ASP A 29 -11.61 17.07 -14.16
C ASP A 29 -10.68 15.89 -14.45
N LEU A 30 -10.44 15.64 -15.74
CA LEU A 30 -9.63 14.55 -16.27
C LEU A 30 -8.40 15.12 -16.97
N LEU A 31 -7.24 14.93 -16.35
CA LEU A 31 -5.99 15.53 -16.79
C LEU A 31 -4.94 14.46 -17.14
N GLU A 32 -3.94 14.83 -17.92
CA GLU A 32 -2.71 14.03 -18.06
C GLU A 32 -2.05 13.85 -16.67
N TRP A 33 -1.33 12.75 -16.44
CA TRP A 33 -0.79 12.40 -15.11
C TRP A 33 0.10 13.48 -14.50
N ALA A 34 1.07 14.00 -15.24
CA ALA A 34 1.99 15.02 -14.72
C ALA A 34 1.23 16.31 -14.38
N VAL A 35 0.32 16.74 -15.26
CA VAL A 35 -0.54 17.92 -15.03
C VAL A 35 -1.43 17.70 -13.81
N PHE A 36 -2.04 16.53 -13.66
CA PHE A 36 -2.87 16.20 -12.51
C PHE A 36 -2.09 16.29 -11.18
N ILE A 37 -0.89 15.73 -11.13
CA ILE A 37 -0.05 15.81 -9.92
C ILE A 37 0.37 17.25 -9.64
N GLN A 38 0.88 17.98 -10.64
CA GLN A 38 1.40 19.33 -10.44
C GLN A 38 0.31 20.36 -10.15
N GLU A 39 -0.82 20.31 -10.88
CA GLU A 39 -1.84 21.37 -10.86
C GLU A 39 -3.00 21.11 -9.90
N ARG A 40 -3.21 19.85 -9.49
CA ARG A 40 -4.27 19.47 -8.54
C ARG A 40 -3.67 19.00 -7.23
N VAL A 41 -2.86 17.94 -7.24
CA VAL A 41 -2.37 17.30 -6.00
C VAL A 41 -1.39 18.20 -5.23
N ASN A 42 -0.26 18.57 -5.84
CA ASN A 42 0.81 19.31 -5.15
C ASN A 42 0.40 20.74 -4.76
N LYS A 43 -0.53 21.34 -5.50
CA LYS A 43 -1.12 22.65 -5.19
C LYS A 43 -2.33 22.57 -4.25
N MET A 44 -2.73 21.37 -3.83
CA MET A 44 -3.92 21.13 -3.00
C MET A 44 -5.19 21.79 -3.58
N ASN A 45 -5.33 21.75 -4.90
CA ASN A 45 -6.43 22.37 -5.64
C ASN A 45 -7.42 21.30 -6.10
N PHE A 46 -8.18 20.75 -5.15
CA PHE A 46 -9.24 19.77 -5.39
C PHE A 46 -10.17 19.71 -4.17
N ASP A 47 -11.44 19.36 -4.40
CA ASP A 47 -12.37 19.00 -3.31
C ASP A 47 -12.30 17.48 -3.03
N ALA A 48 -12.16 16.68 -4.09
CA ALA A 48 -11.99 15.24 -4.02
C ALA A 48 -11.17 14.75 -5.23
N LEU A 49 -10.43 13.65 -5.05
CA LEU A 49 -9.68 13.02 -6.13
C LEU A 49 -9.74 11.49 -6.02
N VAL A 50 -9.55 10.81 -7.14
CA VAL A 50 -9.35 9.36 -7.18
C VAL A 50 -7.87 9.10 -7.44
N LEU A 51 -7.19 8.52 -6.46
CA LEU A 51 -5.79 8.09 -6.53
C LEU A 51 -5.65 6.68 -5.94
N GLY A 52 -4.41 6.18 -5.92
CA GLY A 52 -4.05 4.99 -5.18
C GLY A 52 -2.55 5.02 -4.87
N TRP A 53 -2.19 4.31 -3.81
CA TRP A 53 -0.81 4.09 -3.41
C TRP A 53 -0.33 2.74 -3.93
N SER A 54 0.92 2.71 -4.39
CA SER A 54 1.67 1.47 -4.61
C SER A 54 2.78 1.45 -3.59
N MET A 55 2.74 0.49 -2.68
CA MET A 55 3.66 0.40 -1.56
C MET A 55 4.78 -0.60 -1.84
N GLY A 56 5.94 -0.37 -1.20
CA GLY A 56 7.05 -1.32 -1.21
C GLY A 56 6.80 -2.50 -0.28
N ILE A 57 7.78 -3.41 -0.23
CA ILE A 57 7.75 -4.62 0.60
C ILE A 57 7.70 -4.28 2.10
N ASP A 58 8.36 -3.19 2.47
CA ASP A 58 8.34 -2.63 3.82
C ASP A 58 7.85 -1.17 3.73
N PRO A 59 6.53 -0.94 3.81
CA PRO A 59 5.96 0.39 3.63
C PRO A 59 6.18 1.28 4.84
N ASP A 60 6.99 2.34 4.67
CA ASP A 60 7.04 3.43 5.63
C ASP A 60 5.82 4.35 5.46
N LEU A 61 4.94 4.33 6.46
CA LEU A 61 3.69 5.10 6.51
C LEU A 61 3.91 6.59 6.79
N TYR A 62 5.12 7.01 7.18
CA TYR A 62 5.41 8.39 7.61
C TYR A 62 5.06 9.42 6.55
N GLN A 63 5.48 9.22 5.30
CA GLN A 63 5.26 10.21 4.23
C GLN A 63 3.77 10.43 3.92
N ILE A 64 2.95 9.39 4.09
CA ILE A 64 1.53 9.42 3.71
C ILE A 64 0.67 9.98 4.84
N TRP A 65 1.02 9.68 6.10
CA TRP A 65 0.12 9.90 7.23
C TRP A 65 0.66 10.83 8.32
N HIS A 66 1.96 11.04 8.43
CA HIS A 66 2.46 11.90 9.51
C HIS A 66 2.09 13.37 9.24
N SER A 67 1.65 14.10 10.28
CA SER A 67 1.17 15.49 10.19
C SER A 67 2.21 16.46 9.62
N SER A 68 3.50 16.18 9.85
CA SER A 68 4.63 16.94 9.27
C SER A 68 4.73 16.88 7.75
N GLN A 69 3.97 15.98 7.09
CA GLN A 69 4.02 15.68 5.66
C GLN A 69 2.88 16.35 4.87
N THR A 70 2.30 17.42 5.40
CA THR A 70 1.13 18.14 4.86
C THR A 70 1.46 19.38 4.02
N HIS A 71 2.74 19.71 3.85
CA HIS A 71 3.20 20.87 3.10
C HIS A 71 3.19 20.63 1.57
N PRO A 72 3.30 21.69 0.75
CA PRO A 72 3.33 21.54 -0.70
C PRO A 72 4.38 20.53 -1.19
N ASN A 73 3.97 19.66 -2.11
CA ASN A 73 4.75 18.55 -2.67
C ASN A 73 5.06 17.38 -1.69
N GLN A 74 4.44 17.35 -0.51
CA GLN A 74 4.49 16.18 0.37
C GLN A 74 3.29 15.24 0.14
N LEU A 75 3.35 14.03 0.69
CA LEU A 75 2.42 12.94 0.33
C LEU A 75 1.18 12.85 1.22
N ASN A 76 1.14 13.55 2.36
CA ASN A 76 -0.07 13.74 3.17
C ASN A 76 -0.86 14.95 2.65
N PHE A 77 -1.24 14.91 1.36
CA PHE A 77 -1.99 15.98 0.70
C PHE A 77 -3.48 16.01 1.11
N VAL A 78 -3.92 15.11 2.00
CA VAL A 78 -5.26 15.15 2.62
C VAL A 78 -5.26 15.83 3.97
N SER A 79 -4.11 16.37 4.40
CA SER A 79 -3.98 17.12 5.64
C SER A 79 -4.40 16.32 6.87
N PHE A 80 -4.15 15.01 6.88
CA PHE A 80 -4.40 14.17 8.05
C PHE A 80 -3.45 14.59 9.17
N ASP A 81 -4.00 14.97 10.32
CA ASP A 81 -3.25 15.45 11.48
C ASP A 81 -3.83 14.81 12.74
N ASN A 82 -3.10 13.83 13.28
CA ASN A 82 -3.49 13.15 14.50
C ASN A 82 -2.23 12.85 15.34
N LYS A 83 -2.16 13.47 16.52
CA LYS A 83 -1.00 13.38 17.41
C LYS A 83 -0.70 11.93 17.87
N GLU A 84 -1.73 11.11 18.07
CA GLU A 84 -1.56 9.71 18.45
C GLU A 84 -1.01 8.90 17.26
N ALA A 85 -1.55 9.15 16.05
CA ALA A 85 -1.04 8.53 14.83
C ALA A 85 0.44 8.90 14.57
N ASP A 86 0.83 10.17 14.75
CA ASP A 86 2.22 10.61 14.61
C ASP A 86 3.17 9.85 15.55
N ASP A 87 2.80 9.75 16.84
CA ASP A 87 3.58 9.02 17.85
C ASP A 87 3.70 7.54 17.53
N LEU A 88 2.60 6.90 17.12
CA LEU A 88 2.59 5.50 16.70
C LEU A 88 3.48 5.26 15.49
N ILE A 89 3.41 6.12 14.46
CA ILE A 89 4.26 6.00 13.27
C ILE A 89 5.74 6.08 13.65
N VAL A 90 6.13 7.02 14.54
CA VAL A 90 7.52 7.12 14.99
C VAL A 90 7.94 5.87 15.77
N LYS A 91 7.09 5.35 16.67
CA LYS A 91 7.34 4.11 17.41
C LYS A 91 7.50 2.91 16.50
N ILE A 92 6.62 2.73 15.52
CA ILE A 92 6.67 1.61 14.56
C ILE A 92 8.03 1.56 13.84
N ARG A 93 8.59 2.72 13.47
CA ARG A 93 9.88 2.84 12.78
C ARG A 93 11.09 2.54 13.67
N GLN A 94 10.93 2.61 14.99
CA GLN A 94 11.99 2.44 15.99
C GLN A 94 11.87 1.12 16.78
N GLU A 95 10.76 0.41 16.62
CA GLU A 95 10.47 -0.82 17.34
C GLU A 95 11.06 -2.04 16.63
N TYR A 96 11.81 -2.86 17.37
CA TYR A 96 12.44 -4.09 16.88
C TYR A 96 11.70 -5.36 17.37
N ASN A 97 10.89 -5.24 18.41
CA ASN A 97 10.01 -6.31 18.87
C ASN A 97 8.77 -6.39 17.96
N HIS A 98 8.65 -7.51 17.25
CA HIS A 98 7.58 -7.71 16.27
C HIS A 98 6.18 -7.63 16.87
N GLU A 99 5.95 -8.18 18.07
CA GLU A 99 4.61 -8.17 18.68
C GLU A 99 4.19 -6.75 19.08
N GLN A 100 5.10 -5.95 19.62
CA GLN A 100 4.85 -4.54 19.93
C GLN A 100 4.62 -3.73 18.65
N GLN A 101 5.42 -3.96 17.60
CA GLN A 101 5.23 -3.29 16.32
C GLN A 101 3.84 -3.61 15.73
N VAL A 102 3.39 -4.86 15.79
CA VAL A 102 2.05 -5.26 15.35
C VAL A 102 0.96 -4.55 16.14
N GLN A 103 1.09 -4.45 17.47
CA GLN A 103 0.13 -3.73 18.31
C GLN A 103 0.03 -2.25 17.94
N TYR A 104 1.17 -1.59 17.70
CA TYR A 104 1.19 -0.19 17.27
C TYR A 104 0.55 -0.01 15.88
N CYS A 105 0.84 -0.91 14.93
CA CYS A 105 0.22 -0.89 13.61
C CYS A 105 -1.30 -1.09 13.67
N GLN A 106 -1.79 -2.01 14.51
CA GLN A 106 -3.21 -2.24 14.73
C GLN A 106 -3.90 -0.96 15.23
N ARG A 107 -3.31 -0.33 16.26
CA ARG A 107 -3.84 0.92 16.80
C ARG A 107 -3.83 2.06 15.78
N LEU A 108 -2.75 2.20 15.01
CA LEU A 108 -2.66 3.19 13.93
C LEU A 108 -3.75 2.97 12.87
N HIS A 109 -3.97 1.72 12.46
CA HIS A 109 -5.00 1.39 11.48
C HIS A 109 -6.42 1.62 12.01
N GLU A 110 -6.68 1.40 13.30
CA GLU A 110 -7.95 1.78 13.94
C GLU A 110 -8.21 3.29 13.84
N ILE A 111 -7.20 4.11 14.14
CA ILE A 111 -7.29 5.58 14.05
C ILE A 111 -7.59 5.98 12.60
N ILE A 112 -6.82 5.48 11.63
CA ILE A 112 -7.03 5.80 10.21
C ILE A 112 -8.42 5.35 9.75
N ALA A 113 -8.87 4.17 10.18
CA ALA A 113 -10.20 3.67 9.84
C ALA A 113 -11.33 4.49 10.48
N TYR A 114 -11.12 5.04 11.68
CA TYR A 114 -12.10 5.87 12.35
C TYR A 114 -12.16 7.29 11.76
N GLU A 115 -11.00 7.91 11.53
CA GLU A 115 -10.87 9.28 11.03
C GLU A 115 -11.25 9.41 9.55
N GLN A 116 -11.24 8.31 8.79
CA GLN A 116 -11.61 8.26 7.36
C GLN A 116 -10.92 9.35 6.50
N PRO A 117 -9.59 9.55 6.60
CA PRO A 117 -8.90 10.54 5.76
C PRO A 117 -9.01 10.19 4.27
N TYR A 118 -9.20 8.91 3.95
CA TYR A 118 -9.60 8.40 2.64
C TYR A 118 -10.89 7.59 2.74
N THR A 119 -11.69 7.62 1.67
CA THR A 119 -12.62 6.54 1.37
C THR A 119 -11.86 5.41 0.68
N PHE A 120 -11.39 4.41 1.44
CA PHE A 120 -10.70 3.25 0.87
C PHE A 120 -11.64 2.43 -0.01
N LEU A 121 -11.26 2.19 -1.26
CA LEU A 121 -12.12 1.52 -2.25
C LEU A 121 -11.81 0.04 -2.40
N PHE A 122 -10.57 -0.31 -2.76
CA PHE A 122 -10.14 -1.70 -2.95
C PHE A 122 -8.61 -1.80 -2.97
N VAL A 123 -8.13 -3.03 -2.77
CA VAL A 123 -6.78 -3.44 -3.14
C VAL A 123 -6.89 -4.30 -4.39
N GLY A 124 -6.10 -3.98 -5.42
CA GLY A 124 -6.09 -4.75 -6.66
C GLY A 124 -5.52 -6.15 -6.44
N LYS A 125 -6.13 -7.16 -7.07
CA LYS A 125 -5.51 -8.47 -7.15
C LYS A 125 -4.31 -8.38 -8.09
N TRP A 126 -3.23 -9.04 -7.71
CA TRP A 126 -2.04 -9.17 -8.54
C TRP A 126 -1.79 -10.65 -8.84
N THR A 127 -1.08 -10.93 -9.92
CA THR A 127 -0.73 -12.30 -10.32
C THR A 127 0.77 -12.35 -10.55
N ALA A 128 1.42 -13.33 -9.92
CA ALA A 128 2.80 -13.63 -10.21
C ALA A 128 2.99 -15.08 -10.63
N VAL A 129 3.92 -15.24 -11.57
CA VAL A 129 4.39 -16.52 -12.06
C VAL A 129 5.81 -16.70 -11.56
N LEU A 130 6.03 -17.75 -10.77
CA LEU A 130 7.35 -18.10 -10.24
C LEU A 130 7.81 -19.41 -10.86
N ASP A 131 9.08 -19.45 -11.31
CA ASP A 131 9.73 -20.70 -11.72
C ASP A 131 9.76 -21.64 -10.51
N LYS A 132 9.26 -22.87 -10.68
CA LYS A 132 9.21 -23.90 -9.61
C LYS A 132 10.59 -24.22 -9.02
N ARG A 133 11.67 -23.86 -9.72
CA ARG A 133 13.06 -23.99 -9.23
C ARG A 133 13.48 -22.88 -8.26
N ILE A 134 12.69 -21.81 -8.13
CA ILE A 134 12.91 -20.77 -7.13
C ILE A 134 12.29 -21.24 -5.82
N VAL A 135 13.15 -21.43 -4.82
CA VAL A 135 12.81 -22.01 -3.52
C VAL A 135 13.44 -21.20 -2.39
N ILE A 136 12.93 -21.39 -1.17
CA ILE A 136 13.56 -20.89 0.05
C ILE A 136 14.59 -21.93 0.50
N ARG A 137 15.84 -21.52 0.64
CA ARG A 137 16.90 -22.30 1.29
C ARG A 137 16.92 -21.97 2.77
N GLU A 138 16.71 -22.98 3.60
CA GLU A 138 16.99 -22.93 5.03
C GLU A 138 18.28 -23.72 5.28
N VAL A 139 19.21 -23.13 6.03
CA VAL A 139 20.43 -23.81 6.46
C VAL A 139 20.15 -24.26 7.89
N ASP A 140 20.17 -25.57 8.11
CA ASP A 140 20.19 -26.14 9.46
C ASP A 140 21.64 -26.20 9.91
N ASP A 141 21.93 -25.66 11.09
CA ASP A 141 23.28 -25.61 11.70
C ASP A 141 23.91 -27.00 11.87
N THR A 142 23.13 -28.08 11.72
CA THR A 142 23.61 -29.46 11.93
C THR A 142 23.39 -30.43 10.75
N ALA A 143 22.59 -30.08 9.73
CA ALA A 143 22.06 -31.09 8.79
C ALA A 143 22.06 -30.72 7.28
N GLY A 144 22.72 -29.65 6.87
CA GLY A 144 22.78 -29.25 5.45
C GLY A 144 21.64 -28.32 5.03
N SER A 145 21.45 -28.15 3.71
CA SER A 145 20.47 -27.20 3.17
C SER A 145 19.13 -27.88 2.89
N VAL A 146 18.05 -27.35 3.48
CA VAL A 146 16.66 -27.75 3.20
C VAL A 146 16.05 -26.74 2.25
N TYR A 147 15.34 -27.23 1.22
CA TYR A 147 14.63 -26.38 0.27
C TYR A 147 13.13 -26.46 0.51
N LYS A 148 12.47 -25.30 0.56
CA LYS A 148 11.01 -25.19 0.72
C LYS A 148 10.40 -24.40 -0.42
N LYS A 149 9.16 -24.75 -0.77
CA LYS A 149 8.36 -24.01 -1.74
C LYS A 149 8.02 -22.63 -1.18
N ILE A 150 8.09 -21.60 -2.02
CA ILE A 150 7.56 -20.29 -1.69
C ILE A 150 6.03 -20.36 -1.73
N THR A 151 5.39 -20.07 -0.60
CA THR A 151 3.94 -19.98 -0.49
C THR A 151 3.52 -18.51 -0.37
N PRO A 152 2.41 -18.11 -1.02
CA PRO A 152 1.90 -16.77 -0.87
C PRO A 152 1.43 -16.50 0.57
N THR A 153 1.48 -15.25 0.99
CA THR A 153 0.91 -14.74 2.23
C THR A 153 -0.62 -14.79 2.18
N GLN A 154 -1.29 -14.52 3.31
CA GLN A 154 -2.75 -14.42 3.36
C GLN A 154 -3.31 -13.33 2.44
N THR A 155 -2.53 -12.29 2.13
CA THR A 155 -2.90 -11.22 1.19
C THR A 155 -2.65 -11.60 -0.28
N GLY A 156 -2.14 -12.80 -0.54
CA GLY A 156 -1.78 -13.28 -1.87
C GLY A 156 -0.44 -12.75 -2.37
N ASP A 157 0.32 -12.04 -1.53
CA ASP A 157 1.68 -11.56 -1.86
C ASP A 157 2.75 -12.64 -1.61
N TYR A 158 4.02 -12.43 -1.96
CA TYR A 158 5.14 -13.24 -1.49
C TYR A 158 5.98 -12.45 -0.49
N THR A 159 6.32 -13.05 0.65
CA THR A 159 7.33 -12.48 1.54
C THR A 159 8.71 -12.62 0.89
N PHE A 160 9.39 -11.50 0.70
CA PHE A 160 10.73 -11.49 0.12
C PHE A 160 11.78 -11.79 1.18
N HIS A 161 12.20 -13.04 1.27
CA HIS A 161 13.38 -13.44 2.03
C HIS A 161 14.60 -13.40 1.11
N PHE A 162 15.06 -12.19 0.74
CA PHE A 162 16.09 -11.99 -0.29
C PHE A 162 17.34 -12.86 -0.11
N ASN A 163 17.77 -13.08 1.13
CA ASN A 163 18.97 -13.89 1.43
C ASN A 163 18.71 -15.41 1.44
N LYS A 164 17.46 -15.84 1.31
CA LYS A 164 17.07 -17.26 1.32
C LYS A 164 16.57 -17.76 -0.02
N TRP A 165 16.17 -16.88 -0.93
CA TRP A 165 15.67 -17.30 -2.24
C TRP A 165 16.84 -17.76 -3.12
N ILE A 166 16.76 -18.99 -3.62
CA ILE A 166 17.73 -19.56 -4.53
C ILE A 166 17.02 -20.18 -5.74
N LYS A 167 17.66 -20.12 -6.91
CA LYS A 167 17.24 -20.84 -8.10
C LYS A 167 18.07 -22.11 -8.25
N LEU A 168 17.41 -23.26 -8.20
CA LEU A 168 18.05 -24.56 -8.44
C LEU A 168 18.28 -24.79 -9.94
N ALA A 169 19.28 -25.61 -10.28
CA ALA A 169 19.57 -25.98 -11.66
C ALA A 169 18.41 -26.81 -12.25
N GLU A 170 17.94 -27.78 -11.48
CA GLU A 170 16.89 -28.73 -11.84
C GLU A 170 15.64 -28.56 -10.95
N MET A 171 14.53 -29.18 -11.33
CA MET A 171 13.30 -29.13 -10.54
C MET A 171 13.48 -29.89 -9.23
N PRO A 172 13.23 -29.27 -8.07
CA PRO A 172 13.30 -29.97 -6.80
C PRO A 172 12.09 -30.91 -6.63
N GLU A 173 12.33 -32.10 -6.09
CA GLU A 173 11.29 -32.90 -5.45
C GLU A 173 11.09 -32.37 -4.03
N LEU A 174 10.06 -31.55 -3.85
CA LEU A 174 9.71 -30.97 -2.55
C LEU A 174 8.65 -31.86 -1.88
N THR A 175 8.93 -32.30 -0.65
CA THR A 175 7.94 -32.96 0.20
C THR A 175 6.78 -31.99 0.48
N PRO A 176 5.51 -32.44 0.47
CA PRO A 176 4.34 -31.57 0.68
C PRO A 176 4.38 -30.72 1.95
#